data_AF-A0A7C3HY49-F1
#
_entry.id   AF-A0A7C3HY49-F1
#
_cell.length_a   1.000
_cell.length_b   1.000
_cell.length_c   1.000
_cell.angle_alpha   90.00
_cell.angle_beta   90.00
_cell.angle_gamma   90.00
#
_symmetry.space_group_name_H-M   'P 1'
#
loop_
_entity.id
_entity.type
_entity.pdbx_description
1 polymer ?
#
loop_
_entity_poly.entity_id
_entity_poly.type
_entity_poly.pdbx_seq_one_letter_code
_entity_poly.pdbx_strand_id
1 'polypeptide(L)'
;MKKCCFLLAAALLAGAFLAVPASATVITINGIDFPNGLNNQTIGGLSWTSSPGNFQQKTVAGYTGVGITGGRTGDEIDIEEFLTATSASFPFWVPSFTLGVLFDGPEFDDVQEVAQVTIVSLSQGTKVFKLTNTYDAIIPPDTASWTGFGTVTNLSPSTGAGGAVWKITNPFGSINDITSIEFTALTGVSADICGNGSQACTNQSDFTLVQLQYEPVPEPGTYAMLGAGLIALGLLARRRKA
;
A
#
# COMPACT_ATOMS: atom_id res chain seq x y z
N MET A 1 -50.73 -40.16 8.88
CA MET A 1 -50.45 -38.73 9.13
C MET A 1 -49.26 -38.53 10.09
N LYS A 2 -48.07 -39.11 9.82
CA LYS A 2 -46.89 -39.00 10.73
C LYS A 2 -45.56 -38.71 10.02
N LYS A 3 -45.57 -38.32 8.75
CA LYS A 3 -44.33 -38.10 7.96
C LYS A 3 -44.02 -36.63 7.61
N CYS A 4 -44.91 -35.68 7.91
CA CYS A 4 -44.69 -34.26 7.58
C CYS A 4 -43.82 -33.48 8.58
N CYS A 5 -43.66 -33.93 9.83
CA CYS A 5 -42.98 -33.11 10.85
C CYS A 5 -41.45 -33.23 10.86
N PHE A 6 -40.86 -34.26 10.24
CA PHE A 6 -39.39 -34.43 10.24
C PHE A 6 -38.66 -33.57 9.19
N LEU A 7 -39.37 -33.04 8.19
CA LEU A 7 -38.75 -32.32 7.07
C LEU A 7 -38.63 -30.80 7.30
N LEU A 8 -39.42 -30.20 8.21
CA LEU A 8 -39.26 -28.78 8.54
C LEU A 8 -38.08 -28.51 9.49
N ALA A 9 -37.70 -29.47 10.33
CA ALA A 9 -36.61 -29.30 11.30
C ALA A 9 -35.22 -29.30 10.65
N ALA A 10 -35.03 -30.01 9.52
CA ALA A 10 -33.74 -30.07 8.83
C ALA A 10 -33.41 -28.80 8.01
N ALA A 11 -34.43 -28.07 7.55
CA ALA A 11 -34.24 -26.84 6.76
C ALA A 11 -33.89 -25.62 7.65
N LEU A 12 -34.35 -25.59 8.90
CA LEU A 12 -34.06 -24.51 9.85
C LEU A 12 -32.67 -24.62 10.51
N LEU A 13 -32.11 -25.84 10.61
CA LEU A 13 -30.77 -26.04 11.20
C LEU A 13 -29.61 -25.76 10.22
N ALA A 14 -29.87 -25.79 8.90
CA ALA A 14 -28.85 -25.54 7.87
C ALA A 14 -28.59 -24.03 7.61
N GLY A 15 -29.49 -23.14 8.05
CA GLY A 15 -29.36 -21.69 7.84
C GLY A 15 -28.49 -20.97 8.87
N ALA A 16 -28.18 -21.61 10.00
CA ALA A 16 -27.52 -20.95 11.15
C ALA A 16 -25.99 -21.04 11.15
N PHE A 17 -25.36 -21.76 10.21
CA PHE A 17 -23.92 -22.05 10.23
C PHE A 17 -23.06 -21.29 9.21
N LEU A 18 -23.62 -20.38 8.39
CA LEU A 18 -22.89 -19.81 7.23
C LEU A 18 -22.67 -18.29 7.23
N ALA A 19 -22.88 -17.60 8.35
CA ALA A 19 -22.64 -16.16 8.43
C ALA A 19 -21.71 -15.80 9.60
N VAL A 20 -20.51 -16.38 9.63
CA VAL A 20 -19.42 -15.73 10.38
C VAL A 20 -18.88 -14.63 9.46
N PRO A 21 -18.97 -13.35 9.83
CA PRO A 21 -18.29 -12.31 9.07
C PRO A 21 -16.80 -12.60 9.14
N ALA A 22 -16.18 -12.90 7.99
CA ALA A 22 -14.74 -12.97 7.88
C ALA A 22 -14.21 -11.53 8.03
N SER A 23 -13.84 -11.15 9.25
CA SER A 23 -13.07 -9.91 9.45
C SER A 23 -11.63 -10.20 9.02
N ALA A 24 -11.17 -9.51 7.99
CA ALA A 24 -9.76 -9.52 7.65
C ALA A 24 -8.97 -8.90 8.82
N THR A 25 -7.80 -9.46 9.11
CA THR A 25 -6.86 -8.88 10.09
C THR A 25 -5.88 -8.00 9.34
N VAL A 26 -5.54 -6.83 9.89
CA VAL A 26 -4.47 -5.96 9.35
C VAL A 26 -3.15 -6.72 9.39
N ILE A 27 -2.51 -6.83 8.24
CA ILE A 27 -1.15 -7.31 8.08
C ILE A 27 -0.24 -6.10 8.00
N THR A 28 0.82 -6.09 8.82
CA THR A 28 1.85 -5.04 8.81
C THR A 28 3.14 -5.59 8.23
N ILE A 29 3.67 -4.91 7.23
CA ILE A 29 4.98 -5.17 6.63
C ILE A 29 5.85 -3.96 6.95
N ASN A 30 7.00 -4.17 7.57
CA ASN A 30 7.97 -3.15 7.89
C ASN A 30 9.17 -3.22 6.94
N GLY A 31 9.92 -2.13 6.78
CA GLY A 31 11.13 -2.11 5.96
C GLY A 31 12.15 -3.18 6.36
N ILE A 32 12.22 -3.52 7.66
CA ILE A 32 13.11 -4.59 8.17
C ILE A 32 12.72 -6.00 7.72
N ASP A 33 11.50 -6.20 7.25
CA ASP A 33 11.03 -7.51 6.76
C ASP A 33 11.58 -7.84 5.37
N PHE A 34 12.18 -6.85 4.67
CA PHE A 34 12.80 -7.02 3.36
C PHE A 34 14.27 -7.43 3.51
N PRO A 35 14.67 -8.67 3.15
CA PRO A 35 16.05 -9.10 3.29
C PRO A 35 16.96 -8.39 2.28
N ASN A 36 18.06 -7.81 2.77
CA ASN A 36 19.04 -7.14 1.92
C ASN A 36 19.60 -8.09 0.83
N GLY A 37 19.78 -7.55 -0.37
CA GLY A 37 20.41 -8.26 -1.50
C GLY A 37 19.49 -9.19 -2.30
N LEU A 38 18.21 -9.25 -1.97
CA LEU A 38 17.17 -9.92 -2.78
C LEU A 38 16.37 -8.87 -3.55
N ASN A 39 15.82 -9.20 -4.72
CA ASN A 39 14.94 -8.30 -5.49
C ASN A 39 13.54 -8.87 -5.72
N ASN A 40 13.23 -10.04 -5.16
CA ASN A 40 11.91 -10.65 -5.22
C ASN A 40 11.67 -11.47 -3.95
N GLN A 41 10.60 -11.18 -3.22
CA GLN A 41 10.21 -11.89 -2.00
C GLN A 41 8.68 -11.87 -1.79
N THR A 42 8.16 -12.89 -1.11
CA THR A 42 6.79 -12.84 -0.59
C THR A 42 6.82 -12.43 0.88
N ILE A 43 6.24 -11.28 1.21
CA ILE A 43 6.19 -10.73 2.57
C ILE A 43 4.75 -10.38 2.90
N GLY A 44 4.25 -10.86 4.04
CA GLY A 44 2.83 -10.73 4.43
C GLY A 44 1.84 -11.52 3.55
N GLY A 45 2.27 -12.09 2.42
CA GLY A 45 1.39 -12.68 1.40
C GLY A 45 1.28 -11.85 0.12
N LEU A 46 1.94 -10.69 0.06
CA LEU A 46 2.17 -9.95 -1.17
C LEU A 46 3.51 -10.35 -1.78
N SER A 47 3.56 -10.45 -3.11
CA SER A 47 4.80 -10.64 -3.86
C SER A 47 5.43 -9.29 -4.16
N TRP A 48 6.56 -9.02 -3.52
CA TRP A 48 7.35 -7.81 -3.66
C TRP A 48 8.46 -8.00 -4.69
N THR A 49 8.67 -7.00 -5.52
CA THR A 49 9.77 -6.92 -6.47
C THR A 49 10.41 -5.55 -6.45
N SER A 50 11.74 -5.48 -6.54
CA SER A 50 12.49 -4.25 -6.79
C SER A 50 13.15 -4.26 -8.16
N SER A 51 13.33 -3.07 -8.74
CA SER A 51 14.07 -2.88 -9.98
C SER A 51 14.67 -1.47 -9.99
N PRO A 52 15.88 -1.27 -10.58
CA PRO A 52 16.77 -2.29 -11.17
C PRO A 52 17.60 -3.04 -10.12
N GLY A 53 17.69 -2.52 -8.89
CA GLY A 53 18.48 -3.09 -7.81
C GLY A 53 17.74 -4.11 -6.94
N ASN A 54 18.42 -4.51 -5.86
CA ASN A 54 17.89 -5.37 -4.81
C ASN A 54 17.33 -4.51 -3.67
N PHE A 55 16.45 -5.09 -2.84
CA PHE A 55 16.07 -4.55 -1.56
C PHE A 55 17.30 -4.25 -0.71
N GLN A 56 17.26 -3.11 -0.05
CA GLN A 56 18.30 -2.68 0.85
C GLN A 56 17.72 -1.80 1.95
N GLN A 57 17.99 -2.16 3.19
CA GLN A 57 17.51 -1.44 4.35
C GLN A 57 18.39 -0.23 4.66
N LYS A 58 17.76 0.90 4.96
CA LYS A 58 18.41 2.12 5.46
C LYS A 58 17.77 2.53 6.78
N THR A 59 18.59 2.95 7.74
CA THR A 59 18.11 3.41 9.04
C THR A 59 18.53 4.85 9.30
N VAL A 60 17.57 5.74 9.48
CA VAL A 60 17.78 7.16 9.75
C VAL A 60 16.89 7.57 10.92
N ALA A 61 17.46 8.29 11.91
CA ALA A 61 16.76 8.76 13.10
C ALA A 61 15.92 7.69 13.84
N GLY A 62 16.37 6.42 13.81
CA GLY A 62 15.69 5.29 14.47
C GLY A 62 14.57 4.64 13.66
N TYR A 63 14.31 5.10 12.43
CA TYR A 63 13.37 4.48 11.50
C TYR A 63 14.13 3.67 10.46
N THR A 64 13.75 2.40 10.28
CA THR A 64 14.30 1.51 9.26
C THR A 64 13.29 1.33 8.14
N GLY A 65 13.66 1.76 6.93
CA GLY A 65 12.89 1.55 5.70
C GLY A 65 13.65 0.70 4.70
N VAL A 66 12.93 0.19 3.70
CA VAL A 66 13.54 -0.47 2.53
C VAL A 66 13.62 0.51 1.37
N GLY A 67 14.80 0.60 0.76
CA GLY A 67 15.07 1.18 -0.54
C GLY A 67 15.69 0.15 -1.48
N ILE A 68 16.46 0.62 -2.46
CA ILE A 68 16.99 -0.18 -3.55
C ILE A 68 18.51 0.01 -3.65
N THR A 69 19.26 -1.07 -3.79
CA THR A 69 20.73 -1.03 -3.95
C THR A 69 21.10 -0.42 -5.30
N GLY A 70 22.19 0.35 -5.34
CA GLY A 70 22.77 0.81 -6.60
C GLY A 70 22.10 2.04 -7.19
N GLY A 71 21.08 2.56 -6.49
CA GLY A 71 20.56 3.91 -6.67
C GLY A 71 21.61 5.00 -6.41
N ARG A 72 21.26 6.23 -6.75
CA ARG A 72 22.17 7.38 -6.76
C ARG A 72 22.47 7.90 -5.36
N THR A 73 21.51 7.80 -4.43
CA THR A 73 21.65 8.30 -3.04
C THR A 73 21.89 7.20 -2.00
N GLY A 74 21.88 5.95 -2.48
CA GLY A 74 22.36 4.80 -1.74
C GLY A 74 21.32 4.30 -0.75
N ASP A 75 20.76 3.13 -1.06
CA ASP A 75 19.86 2.37 -0.20
C ASP A 75 18.47 3.02 -0.01
N GLU A 76 18.08 3.94 -0.90
CA GLU A 76 16.74 4.54 -1.06
C GLU A 76 16.08 4.10 -2.38
N ILE A 77 14.81 4.45 -2.59
CA ILE A 77 14.09 4.33 -3.86
C ILE A 77 14.33 5.63 -4.64
N ASP A 78 15.21 5.60 -5.63
CA ASP A 78 15.52 6.74 -6.50
C ASP A 78 14.56 6.85 -7.69
N ILE A 79 14.72 7.94 -8.46
CA ILE A 79 14.08 8.12 -9.77
C ILE A 79 14.55 6.99 -10.71
N GLU A 80 13.61 6.43 -11.50
CA GLU A 80 13.79 5.23 -12.35
C GLU A 80 13.91 3.91 -11.57
N GLU A 81 13.66 3.94 -10.26
CA GLU A 81 13.57 2.75 -9.44
C GLU A 81 12.13 2.51 -8.95
N PHE A 82 11.81 1.23 -8.73
CA PHE A 82 10.45 0.79 -8.43
C PHE A 82 10.48 -0.27 -7.34
N LEU A 83 9.64 -0.09 -6.33
CA LEU A 83 9.30 -1.12 -5.36
C LEU A 83 7.82 -1.47 -5.51
N THR A 84 7.53 -2.67 -5.99
CA THR A 84 6.17 -3.08 -6.37
C THR A 84 5.72 -4.25 -5.51
N ALA A 85 4.54 -4.16 -4.92
CA ALA A 85 3.85 -5.28 -4.27
C ALA A 85 2.64 -5.70 -5.11
N THR A 86 2.51 -7.00 -5.36
CA THR A 86 1.39 -7.58 -6.11
C THR A 86 0.72 -8.68 -5.32
N SER A 87 -0.60 -8.84 -5.51
CA SER A 87 -1.35 -9.98 -5.03
C SER A 87 -1.96 -10.73 -6.21
N ALA A 88 -1.66 -12.03 -6.29
CA ALA A 88 -2.22 -12.91 -7.31
C ALA A 88 -3.53 -13.60 -6.86
N SER A 89 -3.80 -13.62 -5.55
CA SER A 89 -4.83 -14.48 -4.95
C SER A 89 -5.98 -13.73 -4.30
N PHE A 90 -5.82 -12.43 -4.02
CA PHE A 90 -6.86 -11.63 -3.37
C PHE A 90 -6.68 -10.14 -3.67
N PRO A 91 -7.76 -9.37 -3.83
CA PRO A 91 -7.69 -7.92 -3.68
C PRO A 91 -7.36 -7.54 -2.22
N PHE A 92 -6.83 -6.35 -2.02
CA PHE A 92 -6.57 -5.81 -0.68
C PHE A 92 -6.92 -4.32 -0.56
N TRP A 93 -7.10 -3.90 0.69
CA TRP A 93 -7.22 -2.51 1.11
C TRP A 93 -5.95 -2.09 1.85
N VAL A 94 -5.55 -0.82 1.75
CA VAL A 94 -4.38 -0.27 2.45
C VAL A 94 -4.87 0.76 3.47
N PRO A 95 -4.93 0.41 4.77
CA PRO A 95 -5.26 1.36 5.84
C PRO A 95 -4.22 2.47 5.99
N SER A 96 -2.93 2.17 5.84
CA SER A 96 -1.87 3.19 5.89
C SER A 96 -0.56 2.68 5.31
N PHE A 97 0.30 3.62 4.92
CA PHE A 97 1.72 3.37 4.72
C PHE A 97 2.54 4.50 5.33
N THR A 98 3.81 4.23 5.57
CA THR A 98 4.78 5.19 6.11
C THR A 98 6.00 5.21 5.21
N LEU A 99 6.36 6.40 4.75
CA LEU A 99 7.60 6.67 4.04
C LEU A 99 8.58 7.33 5.00
N GLY A 100 9.86 7.06 4.84
CA GLY A 100 10.93 7.71 5.58
C GLY A 100 11.99 8.19 4.62
N VAL A 101 12.84 9.10 5.08
CA VAL A 101 13.89 9.71 4.26
C VAL A 101 13.32 10.44 3.04
N LEU A 102 12.10 10.98 3.13
CA LEU A 102 11.56 11.88 2.10
C LEU A 102 11.78 13.31 2.57
N PHE A 103 13.01 13.78 2.45
CA PHE A 103 13.46 15.08 2.92
C PHE A 103 12.83 16.21 2.10
N ASP A 104 13.02 17.44 2.55
CA ASP A 104 12.72 18.63 1.77
C ASP A 104 13.50 19.76 2.38
N GLY A 105 14.59 20.12 1.73
CA GLY A 105 15.32 21.26 2.20
C GLY A 105 16.56 21.60 1.38
N PRO A 106 16.97 22.87 1.43
CA PRO A 106 18.29 23.26 0.93
C PRO A 106 19.45 22.55 1.67
N GLU A 107 19.20 21.91 2.82
CA GLU A 107 20.19 21.22 3.65
C GLU A 107 20.92 20.08 2.93
N PHE A 108 20.26 19.37 2.01
CA PHE A 108 20.89 18.34 1.18
C PHE A 108 20.88 18.72 -0.30
N ASP A 109 20.67 20.02 -0.58
CA ASP A 109 20.44 20.56 -1.91
C ASP A 109 19.25 19.90 -2.63
N ASP A 110 18.28 19.27 -1.92
CA ASP A 110 17.12 18.55 -2.44
C ASP A 110 15.78 19.27 -2.13
N VAL A 111 15.19 19.93 -3.13
CA VAL A 111 14.01 20.77 -2.93
C VAL A 111 12.74 20.02 -3.31
N GLN A 112 11.82 19.93 -2.35
CA GLN A 112 10.46 19.41 -2.49
C GLN A 112 10.41 18.00 -3.10
N GLU A 113 10.98 17.04 -2.39
CA GLU A 113 10.99 15.64 -2.81
C GLU A 113 9.56 15.10 -2.99
N VAL A 114 9.41 14.22 -3.98
CA VAL A 114 8.11 13.68 -4.40
C VAL A 114 8.17 12.16 -4.51
N ALA A 115 7.44 11.50 -3.61
CA ALA A 115 7.13 10.08 -3.74
C ALA A 115 5.84 9.92 -4.55
N GLN A 116 5.87 9.07 -5.57
CA GLN A 116 4.70 8.64 -6.32
C GLN A 116 4.30 7.23 -5.89
N VAL A 117 3.00 7.04 -5.72
CA VAL A 117 2.40 5.74 -5.47
C VAL A 117 1.38 5.44 -6.55
N THR A 118 1.63 4.36 -7.30
CA THR A 118 0.73 3.87 -8.33
C THR A 118 0.01 2.63 -7.80
N ILE A 119 -1.32 2.61 -7.88
CA ILE A 119 -2.10 1.41 -7.55
C ILE A 119 -2.83 0.89 -8.79
N VAL A 120 -3.06 -0.42 -8.82
CA VAL A 120 -3.98 -1.06 -9.76
C VAL A 120 -5.15 -1.61 -8.95
N SER A 121 -6.36 -1.15 -9.26
CA SER A 121 -7.62 -1.58 -8.66
C SER A 121 -8.46 -2.34 -9.69
N LEU A 122 -9.17 -3.38 -9.24
CA LEU A 122 -10.08 -4.16 -10.10
C LEU A 122 -11.24 -3.31 -10.66
N SER A 123 -11.80 -2.40 -9.86
CA SER A 123 -12.95 -1.58 -10.24
C SER A 123 -12.57 -0.24 -10.87
N GLN A 124 -11.41 0.32 -10.53
CA GLN A 124 -11.03 1.68 -10.96
C GLN A 124 -9.83 1.74 -11.90
N GLY A 125 -9.21 0.60 -12.21
CA GLY A 125 -8.00 0.51 -13.02
C GLY A 125 -6.79 1.14 -12.31
N THR A 126 -5.86 1.68 -13.10
CA THR A 126 -4.65 2.32 -12.57
C THR A 126 -4.95 3.72 -12.02
N LYS A 127 -4.47 4.01 -10.80
CA LYS A 127 -4.50 5.34 -10.17
C LYS A 127 -3.10 5.72 -9.72
N VAL A 128 -2.80 7.02 -9.78
CA VAL A 128 -1.50 7.58 -9.41
C VAL A 128 -1.72 8.66 -8.36
N PHE A 129 -0.96 8.59 -7.28
CA PHE A 129 -0.97 9.54 -6.18
C PHE A 129 0.45 10.01 -5.87
N LYS A 130 0.57 11.15 -5.22
CA LYS A 130 1.85 11.78 -4.91
C LYS A 130 1.84 12.30 -3.49
N LEU A 131 2.91 12.02 -2.75
CA LEU A 131 3.27 12.73 -1.54
C LEU A 131 4.39 13.70 -1.91
N THR A 132 4.14 14.98 -1.71
CA THR A 132 5.11 16.05 -1.90
C THR A 132 5.46 16.59 -0.53
N ASN A 133 6.72 16.48 -0.13
CA ASN A 133 7.19 17.22 1.02
C ASN A 133 7.34 18.70 0.62
N THR A 134 7.00 19.60 1.54
CA THR A 134 7.01 21.06 1.35
C THR A 134 7.71 21.76 2.50
N TYR A 135 8.82 22.42 2.16
CA TYR A 135 9.67 23.19 3.02
C TYR A 135 9.07 24.58 3.17
N ASP A 136 8.77 24.95 4.41
CA ASP A 136 8.38 26.30 4.78
C ASP A 136 9.42 26.90 5.71
N ALA A 137 10.22 27.83 5.17
CA ALA A 137 11.28 28.53 5.89
C ALA A 137 10.77 29.40 7.05
N ILE A 138 9.46 29.67 7.14
CA ILE A 138 8.93 30.76 7.98
C ILE A 138 8.22 30.25 9.24
N ILE A 139 7.74 29.00 9.33
CA ILE A 139 7.08 28.46 10.55
C ILE A 139 7.29 26.93 10.65
N PRO A 140 7.69 26.38 11.82
CA PRO A 140 7.95 24.94 11.98
C PRO A 140 6.65 24.13 12.13
N PRO A 141 6.57 22.84 11.74
CA PRO A 141 7.52 21.99 11.00
C PRO A 141 7.21 21.93 9.49
N ASP A 142 8.13 21.35 8.72
CA ASP A 142 7.88 20.92 7.33
C ASP A 142 6.51 20.21 7.23
N THR A 143 5.82 20.46 6.12
CA THR A 143 4.52 19.85 5.86
C THR A 143 4.60 19.00 4.61
N ALA A 144 3.77 17.97 4.50
CA ALA A 144 3.69 17.19 3.27
C ALA A 144 2.25 17.12 2.77
N SER A 145 2.10 17.23 1.45
CA SER A 145 0.82 17.24 0.74
C SER A 145 0.62 15.93 0.01
N TRP A 146 -0.51 15.26 0.24
CA TRP A 146 -0.90 14.02 -0.41
C TRP A 146 -2.03 14.28 -1.40
N THR A 147 -1.86 13.83 -2.65
CA THR A 147 -2.90 14.03 -3.69
C THR A 147 -4.03 13.00 -3.64
N GLY A 148 -3.87 11.94 -2.85
CA GLY A 148 -4.91 10.94 -2.64
C GLY A 148 -5.89 11.31 -1.55
N PHE A 149 -6.52 10.30 -0.98
CA PHE A 149 -7.46 10.45 0.11
C PHE A 149 -6.72 10.40 1.47
N GLY A 150 -7.44 10.72 2.54
CA GLY A 150 -6.95 10.51 3.89
C GLY A 150 -6.13 11.68 4.42
N THR A 151 -5.19 11.39 5.33
CA THR A 151 -4.42 12.40 6.06
C THR A 151 -2.94 12.05 6.11
N VAL A 152 -2.10 13.10 6.09
CA VAL A 152 -0.65 13.01 6.27
C VAL A 152 -0.29 13.40 7.69
N THR A 153 0.60 12.64 8.32
CA THR A 153 1.13 12.92 9.67
C THR A 153 2.65 12.93 9.63
N ASN A 154 3.26 14.01 10.13
CA ASN A 154 4.70 14.10 10.35
C ASN A 154 5.08 13.28 11.59
N LEU A 155 5.79 12.16 11.40
CA LEU A 155 6.30 11.31 12.48
C LEU A 155 7.74 11.68 12.88
N SER A 156 8.50 12.27 11.95
CA SER A 156 9.81 12.85 12.20
C SER A 156 10.06 13.99 11.22
N PRO A 157 10.53 15.16 11.69
CA PRO A 157 10.84 16.29 10.82
C PRO A 157 11.79 15.93 9.68
N SER A 158 11.70 16.66 8.56
CA SER A 158 12.62 16.60 7.42
C SER A 158 13.76 17.63 7.50
N THR A 159 14.00 18.21 8.67
CA THR A 159 15.09 19.15 8.93
C THR A 159 16.01 18.66 10.06
N GLY A 160 17.27 19.10 10.02
CA GLY A 160 18.26 18.82 11.06
C GLY A 160 18.64 17.33 11.18
N ALA A 161 18.39 16.74 12.35
CA ALA A 161 18.69 15.32 12.63
C ALA A 161 17.47 14.39 12.50
N GLY A 162 16.38 14.88 11.90
CA GLY A 162 15.18 14.08 11.67
C GLY A 162 15.35 13.06 10.55
N GLY A 163 14.45 12.08 10.49
CA GLY A 163 14.40 11.05 9.44
C GLY A 163 13.37 11.29 8.34
N ALA A 164 12.76 12.48 8.27
CA ALA A 164 11.78 12.85 7.24
C ALA A 164 10.68 11.79 7.04
N VAL A 165 9.98 11.46 8.12
CA VAL A 165 9.07 10.32 8.18
C VAL A 165 7.62 10.78 8.14
N TRP A 166 6.90 10.29 7.14
CA TRP A 166 5.53 10.68 6.84
C TRP A 166 4.63 9.46 6.83
N LYS A 167 3.58 9.49 7.66
CA LYS A 167 2.53 8.47 7.62
C LYS A 167 1.31 8.99 6.87
N ILE A 168 0.83 8.19 5.92
CA ILE A 168 -0.39 8.46 5.18
C ILE A 168 -1.44 7.47 5.65
N THR A 169 -2.51 7.99 6.26
CA THR A 169 -3.63 7.18 6.77
C THR A 169 -4.81 7.27 5.81
N ASN A 170 -5.42 6.13 5.51
CA ASN A 170 -6.46 5.95 4.51
C ASN A 170 -6.10 6.55 3.13
N PRO A 171 -4.92 6.23 2.57
CA PRO A 171 -4.35 6.90 1.40
C PRO A 171 -5.24 6.83 0.15
N PHE A 172 -6.05 5.77 0.04
CA PHE A 172 -6.86 5.47 -1.15
C PHE A 172 -8.36 5.52 -0.88
N GLY A 173 -8.78 6.00 0.29
CA GLY A 173 -10.19 6.20 0.62
C GLY A 173 -10.96 4.88 0.63
N SER A 174 -12.04 4.81 -0.14
CA SER A 174 -12.88 3.62 -0.20
C SER A 174 -12.40 2.55 -1.20
N ILE A 175 -11.22 2.72 -1.81
CA ILE A 175 -10.65 1.72 -2.73
C ILE A 175 -10.12 0.54 -1.90
N ASN A 176 -10.81 -0.59 -1.99
CA ASN A 176 -10.52 -1.81 -1.24
C ASN A 176 -10.23 -3.03 -2.12
N ASP A 177 -10.08 -2.83 -3.43
CA ASP A 177 -9.90 -3.88 -4.42
C ASP A 177 -8.57 -3.77 -5.18
N ILE A 178 -7.53 -3.38 -4.45
CA ILE A 178 -6.17 -3.18 -4.97
C ILE A 178 -5.53 -4.54 -5.23
N THR A 179 -4.86 -4.70 -6.37
CA THR A 179 -4.09 -5.90 -6.72
C THR A 179 -2.60 -5.63 -6.89
N SER A 180 -2.23 -4.37 -7.09
CA SER A 180 -0.84 -3.92 -7.16
C SER A 180 -0.69 -2.54 -6.52
N ILE A 181 0.41 -2.32 -5.81
CA ILE A 181 0.88 -1.02 -5.34
C ILE A 181 2.36 -0.89 -5.67
N GLU A 182 2.75 0.24 -6.24
CA GLU A 182 4.12 0.54 -6.66
C GLU A 182 4.54 1.89 -6.10
N PHE A 183 5.75 1.93 -5.56
CA PHE A 183 6.41 3.12 -5.05
C PHE A 183 7.56 3.52 -5.97
N THR A 184 7.60 4.78 -6.39
CA THR A 184 8.64 5.35 -7.26
C THR A 184 8.93 6.78 -6.85
N ALA A 185 10.16 7.26 -7.03
CA ALA A 185 10.43 8.69 -6.90
C ALA A 185 10.16 9.46 -8.20
N LEU A 186 9.80 10.74 -8.08
CA LEU A 186 9.67 11.67 -9.19
C LEU A 186 10.59 12.87 -9.00
N THR A 187 10.91 13.57 -10.08
CA THR A 187 11.56 14.87 -9.99
C THR A 187 10.78 15.82 -9.08
N GLY A 188 11.48 16.55 -8.20
CA GLY A 188 10.92 17.58 -7.33
C GLY A 188 10.10 18.65 -8.07
N VAL A 189 9.26 19.38 -7.33
CA VAL A 189 8.20 20.25 -7.92
C VAL A 189 8.72 21.61 -8.40
N SER A 190 9.86 22.08 -7.91
CA SER A 190 10.45 23.33 -8.38
C SER A 190 11.38 23.07 -9.57
N ALA A 191 10.91 23.30 -10.79
CA ALA A 191 11.78 23.28 -11.98
C ALA A 191 12.81 24.44 -12.00
N ASP A 192 12.67 25.42 -11.11
CA ASP A 192 13.31 26.72 -11.28
C ASP A 192 14.60 26.92 -10.49
N ILE A 193 14.79 26.34 -9.29
CA ILE A 193 16.03 26.50 -8.50
C ILE A 193 16.20 25.33 -7.53
N CYS A 194 17.26 24.55 -7.71
CA CYS A 194 17.79 23.62 -6.71
C CYS A 194 19.01 24.25 -6.01
N GLY A 195 18.97 24.34 -4.67
CA GLY A 195 20.00 25.00 -3.86
C GLY A 195 20.08 26.52 -4.03
N ASN A 196 21.21 27.13 -3.66
CA ASN A 196 21.47 28.59 -3.78
C ASN A 196 21.91 29.01 -5.21
N GLY A 197 21.34 28.42 -6.27
CA GLY A 197 21.73 28.74 -7.64
C GLY A 197 20.82 28.13 -8.71
N SER A 198 20.93 28.63 -9.94
CA SER A 198 20.11 28.23 -11.12
C SER A 198 20.39 26.82 -11.65
N GLN A 199 20.53 25.81 -10.79
CA GLN A 199 20.61 24.42 -11.22
C GLN A 199 19.20 23.83 -11.38
N ALA A 200 18.98 23.20 -12.53
CA ALA A 200 17.75 22.49 -12.83
C ALA A 200 17.63 21.24 -11.95
N CYS A 201 16.44 21.04 -11.41
CA CYS A 201 16.12 19.95 -10.50
C CYS A 201 15.93 18.65 -11.28
N THR A 202 17.00 17.86 -11.38
CA THR A 202 17.03 16.64 -12.22
C THR A 202 16.96 15.34 -11.44
N ASN A 203 17.34 15.31 -10.16
CA ASN A 203 17.43 14.08 -9.37
C ASN A 203 17.43 14.35 -7.86
N GLN A 204 16.26 14.67 -7.30
CA GLN A 204 16.12 15.13 -5.91
C GLN A 204 14.88 14.54 -5.28
N SER A 205 14.66 13.27 -5.50
CA SER A 205 13.63 12.60 -4.75
C SER A 205 14.13 11.21 -4.55
N ASP A 206 14.32 10.88 -3.30
CA ASP A 206 14.53 9.55 -2.83
C ASP A 206 13.70 9.34 -1.56
N PHE A 207 13.48 8.09 -1.20
CA PHE A 207 12.80 7.75 0.05
C PHE A 207 12.94 6.26 0.32
N THR A 208 12.47 5.84 1.48
CA THR A 208 12.33 4.43 1.84
C THR A 208 10.90 4.12 2.22
N LEU A 209 10.47 2.87 1.99
CA LEU A 209 9.23 2.34 2.55
C LEU A 209 9.50 1.85 3.97
N VAL A 210 9.04 2.58 4.98
CA VAL A 210 9.18 2.22 6.39
C VAL A 210 8.14 1.18 6.79
N GLN A 211 6.89 1.34 6.34
CA GLN A 211 5.81 0.42 6.67
C GLN A 211 4.69 0.44 5.63
N LEU A 212 4.12 -0.73 5.33
CA LEU A 212 2.83 -0.90 4.69
C LEU A 212 1.89 -1.67 5.63
N GLN A 213 0.70 -1.13 5.89
CA GLN A 213 -0.40 -1.88 6.46
C GLN A 213 -1.40 -2.19 5.37
N TYR A 214 -1.88 -3.43 5.31
CA TYR A 214 -2.94 -3.81 4.40
C TYR A 214 -3.85 -4.88 4.99
N GLU A 215 -5.06 -4.98 4.45
CA GLU A 215 -6.04 -6.00 4.78
C GLU A 215 -6.41 -6.74 3.50
N PRO A 216 -6.18 -8.06 3.39
CA PRO A 216 -6.76 -8.86 2.33
C PRO A 216 -8.27 -8.69 2.36
N VAL A 217 -8.91 -8.36 1.24
CA VAL A 217 -10.37 -8.31 1.16
C VAL A 217 -10.84 -9.71 0.80
N PRO A 218 -11.46 -10.46 1.75
CA PRO A 218 -11.94 -11.79 1.43
C PRO A 218 -12.95 -11.68 0.30
N GLU A 219 -12.84 -12.55 -0.70
CA GLU A 219 -13.97 -12.75 -1.59
C GLU A 219 -15.15 -13.12 -0.71
N PRO A 220 -16.23 -12.31 -0.69
CA PRO A 220 -17.30 -12.56 0.25
C PRO A 220 -17.82 -13.97 0.01
N GLY A 221 -18.39 -14.59 1.05
CA GLY A 221 -19.09 -15.87 0.94
C GLY A 221 -20.14 -15.91 -0.17
N THR A 222 -20.40 -14.83 -0.91
CA THR A 222 -21.04 -14.76 -2.23
C THR A 222 -20.70 -15.94 -3.14
N TYR A 223 -19.45 -16.39 -3.30
CA TYR A 223 -19.19 -17.59 -4.13
C TYR A 223 -19.72 -18.87 -3.49
N ALA A 224 -19.59 -19.00 -2.17
CA ALA A 224 -20.17 -20.11 -1.43
C ALA A 224 -21.71 -20.07 -1.43
N MET A 225 -22.31 -18.88 -1.37
CA MET A 225 -23.76 -18.63 -1.40
C MET A 225 -24.32 -18.79 -2.81
N LEU A 226 -23.57 -18.38 -3.84
CA LEU A 226 -23.87 -18.63 -5.24
C LEU A 226 -23.82 -20.13 -5.50
N GLY A 227 -22.76 -20.81 -5.05
CA GLY A 227 -22.62 -22.26 -5.12
C GLY A 227 -23.76 -22.98 -4.39
N ALA A 228 -24.06 -22.59 -3.16
CA ALA A 228 -25.17 -23.15 -2.39
C ALA A 228 -26.52 -22.88 -3.07
N GLY A 229 -26.72 -21.69 -3.62
CA GLY A 229 -27.92 -21.31 -4.39
C GLY A 229 -28.08 -22.17 -5.64
N LEU A 230 -27.01 -22.38 -6.40
CA LEU A 230 -27.01 -23.24 -7.59
C LEU A 230 -27.28 -24.71 -7.24
N ILE A 231 -26.70 -25.22 -6.15
CA ILE A 231 -26.96 -26.57 -5.65
C ILE A 231 -28.45 -26.72 -5.25
N ALA A 232 -29.00 -25.75 -4.51
CA ALA A 232 -30.39 -25.75 -4.11
C ALA A 232 -31.34 -25.74 -5.33
N LEU A 233 -31.06 -24.90 -6.33
CA LEU A 233 -31.81 -24.86 -7.59
C LEU A 233 -31.73 -26.20 -8.35
N GLY A 234 -30.55 -26.82 -8.42
CA GLY A 234 -30.37 -28.13 -9.05
C GLY A 234 -31.18 -29.24 -8.36
N LEU A 235 -31.19 -29.26 -7.02
CA LEU A 235 -31.99 -30.22 -6.25
C LEU A 235 -33.49 -30.01 -6.46
N LEU A 236 -33.96 -28.77 -6.53
CA LEU A 236 -35.36 -28.44 -6.81
C LEU A 236 -35.77 -28.82 -8.24
N ALA A 237 -34.91 -28.58 -9.23
CA ALA A 237 -35.17 -28.94 -10.63
C ALA A 237 -35.27 -30.46 -10.83
N ARG A 238 -34.41 -31.24 -10.16
CA ARG A 238 -34.46 -32.71 -10.19
C ARG A 238 -35.78 -33.26 -9.65
N ARG A 239 -36.34 -32.62 -8.61
CA ARG A 239 -37.63 -33.02 -8.00
C ARG A 239 -38.86 -32.73 -8.86
N ARG A 240 -38.76 -31.88 -9.89
CA ARG A 240 -39.87 -31.60 -10.83
C ARG A 240 -39.94 -32.59 -11.99
N LYS A 241 -38.88 -33.38 -12.22
CA LYS A 241 -38.81 -34.40 -13.27
C LYS A 241 -39.09 -35.83 -12.79
N ALA A 242 -39.14 -36.04 -11.48
CA ALA A 242 -39.54 -37.30 -10.84
C ALA A 242 -40.97 -37.16 -10.32
#